data_AF-A0A962B0T3-F1
#
_entry.id   AF-A0A962B0T3-F1
#
_cell.length_a   1.000
_cell.length_b   1.000
_cell.length_c   1.000
_cell.angle_alpha   90.00
_cell.angle_beta   90.00
_cell.angle_gamma   90.00
#
_symmetry.space_group_name_H-M   'P 1'
#
loop_
_entity.id
_entity.type
_entity.pdbx_description
1 polymer ?
#
loop_
_entity_poly.entity_id
_entity_poly.type
_entity_poly.pdbx_seq_one_letter_code
_entity_poly.pdbx_strand_id
1 'polypeptide(L)'
;MLGAAGAVALGLAAFFTAVPADSQSGSVVNIYSYREPVLIDPLLKAFTAKTGIKTKVIFAKAGLTERMAAEGQNSPADVLLTVDIGRLAEAKSKGVSQPLTSKALTESIPAAYRDPDGHWFGVSMRARVIYASKERVKQTAISYEDLADPKWKGKICSRSAQHTYNLGLIASIIAHMGEAKAEAWLRGFKANLARKPAGGDREQVRDVFAGRCDIAIGNTYYMAAMQRNKKNPEQQKWAAAVRIIFPNVTGRGTHVNLSGMVLAKYAPHKAAAIKLMEFLA
;
A
#
# COMPACT_ATOMS: atom_id res chain seq x y z
N MET A 1 -71.35 64.91 -7.35
CA MET A 1 -70.30 65.61 -6.58
C MET A 1 -70.22 64.97 -5.19
N LEU A 2 -69.01 64.59 -4.76
CA LEU A 2 -68.61 63.92 -3.51
C LEU A 2 -69.18 62.50 -3.33
N GLY A 3 -68.43 61.44 -3.01
CA GLY A 3 -67.04 61.26 -2.63
C GLY A 3 -66.97 60.03 -1.71
N ALA A 4 -66.39 58.92 -2.16
CA ALA A 4 -66.22 57.71 -1.33
C ALA A 4 -64.76 57.24 -1.44
N ALA A 5 -64.06 57.26 -0.30
CA ALA A 5 -62.69 56.81 -0.14
C ALA A 5 -62.64 55.28 -0.04
N GLY A 6 -61.76 54.64 -0.82
CA GLY A 6 -61.40 53.23 -0.68
C GLY A 6 -59.92 53.12 -0.36
N ALA A 7 -59.59 52.70 0.87
CA ALA A 7 -58.23 52.38 1.28
C ALA A 7 -57.84 50.98 0.77
N VAL A 8 -56.75 50.88 0.02
CA VAL A 8 -56.17 49.60 -0.44
C VAL A 8 -55.02 49.24 0.52
N ALA A 9 -55.18 48.13 1.24
CA ALA A 9 -54.11 47.55 2.06
C ALA A 9 -53.27 46.58 1.20
N LEU A 10 -52.00 46.91 0.95
CA LEU A 10 -51.02 45.98 0.38
C LEU A 10 -50.44 45.09 1.48
N GLY A 11 -50.72 43.79 1.42
CA GLY A 11 -50.05 42.76 2.22
C GLY A 11 -48.70 42.38 1.62
N LEU A 12 -47.62 42.54 2.37
CA LEU A 12 -46.28 42.03 2.04
C LEU A 12 -46.25 40.50 2.26
N ALA A 13 -46.18 39.72 1.18
CA ALA A 13 -45.90 38.29 1.25
C ALA A 13 -44.37 38.07 1.27
N ALA A 14 -43.83 37.69 2.43
CA ALA A 14 -42.43 37.30 2.56
C ALA A 14 -42.23 35.87 2.03
N PHE A 15 -41.58 35.75 0.87
CA PHE A 15 -41.08 34.47 0.35
C PHE A 15 -39.86 34.06 1.19
N PHE A 16 -40.06 33.14 2.14
CA PHE A 16 -38.97 32.39 2.75
C PHE A 16 -38.46 31.34 1.76
N THR A 17 -37.39 31.65 1.05
CA THR A 17 -36.61 30.63 0.33
C THR A 17 -35.87 29.77 1.34
N ALA A 18 -36.39 28.56 1.59
CA ALA A 18 -35.69 27.57 2.39
C ALA A 18 -34.39 27.16 1.67
N VAL A 19 -33.25 27.60 2.20
CA VAL A 19 -31.95 27.05 1.84
C VAL A 19 -31.92 25.62 2.38
N PRO A 20 -31.70 24.58 1.55
CA PRO A 20 -31.49 23.25 2.07
C PRO A 20 -30.22 23.27 2.92
N ALA A 21 -30.39 23.10 4.23
CA ALA A 21 -29.27 22.88 5.12
C ALA A 21 -28.68 21.51 4.78
N ASP A 22 -27.46 21.50 4.23
CA ASP A 22 -26.68 20.28 4.05
C ASP A 22 -26.50 19.65 5.44
N SER A 23 -27.25 18.58 5.71
CA SER A 23 -27.19 17.83 6.95
C SER A 23 -25.84 17.11 7.01
N GLN A 24 -24.81 17.82 7.49
CA GLN A 24 -23.50 17.26 7.81
C GLN A 24 -23.53 16.54 9.17
N SER A 25 -24.53 15.68 9.38
CA SER A 25 -24.62 14.78 10.52
C SER A 25 -24.61 13.32 10.04
N GLY A 26 -23.63 12.53 10.52
CA GLY A 26 -23.67 11.07 10.44
C GLY A 26 -23.06 10.35 9.24
N SER A 27 -22.21 10.97 8.42
CA SER A 27 -21.55 10.26 7.32
C SER A 27 -20.55 9.20 7.84
N VAL A 28 -20.60 8.00 7.25
CA VAL A 28 -19.72 6.87 7.58
C VAL A 28 -18.99 6.41 6.32
N VAL A 29 -17.80 5.85 6.49
CA VAL A 29 -17.07 5.12 5.45
C VAL A 29 -16.67 3.75 5.97
N ASN A 30 -17.07 2.71 5.25
CA ASN A 30 -16.78 1.31 5.56
C ASN A 30 -15.53 0.85 4.80
N ILE A 31 -14.50 0.47 5.55
CA ILE A 31 -13.18 0.17 5.02
C ILE A 31 -12.90 -1.31 5.21
N TYR A 32 -12.59 -2.01 4.14
CA TYR A 32 -12.03 -3.36 4.20
C TYR A 32 -10.52 -3.22 4.12
N SER A 33 -9.77 -3.74 5.09
CA SER A 33 -8.34 -3.50 5.18
C SER A 33 -7.53 -4.77 5.40
N TYR A 34 -6.53 -4.96 4.55
CA TYR A 34 -5.45 -5.92 4.77
C TYR A 34 -4.26 -5.35 5.56
N ARG A 35 -4.31 -4.06 5.92
CA ARG A 35 -3.26 -3.40 6.71
C ARG A 35 -3.47 -3.70 8.20
N GLU A 36 -2.37 -3.80 8.95
CA GLU A 36 -2.42 -3.93 10.40
C GLU A 36 -3.08 -2.67 11.03
N PRO A 37 -3.99 -2.81 12.01
CA PRO A 37 -4.73 -1.68 12.62
C PRO A 37 -3.82 -0.54 13.09
N VAL A 38 -2.74 -0.88 13.79
CA VAL A 38 -1.76 0.07 14.33
C VAL A 38 -1.16 1.00 13.27
N LEU A 39 -1.16 0.60 11.99
CA LEU A 39 -0.61 1.38 10.88
C LEU A 39 -1.62 2.32 10.24
N ILE A 40 -2.92 2.12 10.46
CA ILE A 40 -3.96 2.92 9.81
C ILE A 40 -4.79 3.73 10.80
N ASP A 41 -4.97 3.25 12.04
CA ASP A 41 -5.83 3.90 13.03
C ASP A 41 -5.47 5.37 13.28
N PRO A 42 -4.18 5.78 13.37
CA PRO A 42 -3.84 7.19 13.51
C PRO A 42 -4.29 8.05 12.32
N LEU A 43 -4.19 7.51 11.10
CA LEU A 43 -4.61 8.20 9.87
C LEU A 43 -6.13 8.33 9.82
N LEU A 44 -6.86 7.25 10.15
CA LEU A 44 -8.32 7.25 10.18
C LEU A 44 -8.90 8.16 11.26
N LYS A 45 -8.23 8.27 12.43
CA LYS A 45 -8.56 9.25 13.46
C LYS A 45 -8.35 10.67 12.98
N ALA A 46 -7.22 10.96 12.32
CA ALA A 46 -6.96 12.28 11.75
C ALA A 46 -7.98 12.65 10.65
N PHE A 47 -8.35 11.69 9.80
CA PHE A 47 -9.42 11.86 8.80
C PHE A 47 -10.76 12.19 9.45
N THR A 48 -11.16 11.41 10.46
CA THR A 48 -12.42 11.61 11.20
C THR A 48 -12.43 12.98 11.87
N ALA A 49 -11.33 13.38 12.52
CA ALA A 49 -11.20 14.68 13.17
C ALA A 49 -11.29 15.86 12.18
N LYS A 50 -10.73 15.70 10.98
CA LYS A 50 -10.73 16.74 9.95
C LYS A 50 -12.07 16.88 9.22
N THR A 51 -12.82 15.79 9.08
CA THR A 51 -13.99 15.74 8.16
C THR A 51 -15.33 15.52 8.86
N GLY A 52 -15.31 15.02 10.10
CA GLY A 52 -16.50 14.53 10.80
C GLY A 52 -17.02 13.18 10.31
N ILE A 53 -16.41 12.58 9.28
CA ILE A 53 -16.82 11.29 8.70
C ILE A 53 -16.32 10.15 9.60
N LYS A 54 -17.22 9.30 10.08
CA LYS A 54 -16.86 8.14 10.91
C LYS A 54 -16.27 7.01 10.06
N THR A 55 -15.18 6.39 10.52
CA THR A 55 -14.58 5.23 9.85
C THR A 55 -14.97 3.93 10.54
N LYS A 56 -15.52 2.96 9.79
CA LYS A 56 -15.74 1.58 10.26
C LYS A 56 -14.81 0.65 9.50
N VAL A 57 -14.01 -0.17 10.18
CA VAL A 57 -13.00 -1.00 9.53
C VAL A 57 -13.24 -2.48 9.79
N ILE A 58 -13.19 -3.30 8.74
CA ILE A 58 -13.06 -4.75 8.82
C ILE A 58 -11.64 -5.13 8.42
N PHE A 59 -10.93 -5.77 9.34
CA PHE A 59 -9.57 -6.25 9.13
C PHE A 59 -9.56 -7.74 8.80
N ALA A 60 -8.77 -8.14 7.82
CA ALA A 60 -8.46 -9.55 7.60
C ALA A 60 -7.07 -9.70 6.97
N LYS A 61 -6.47 -10.90 7.08
CA LYS A 61 -5.16 -11.20 6.46
C LYS A 61 -5.30 -11.65 4.99
N ALA A 62 -6.44 -12.23 4.64
CA ALA A 62 -6.81 -12.76 3.32
C ALA A 62 -8.34 -12.71 3.15
N GLY A 63 -8.86 -12.92 1.94
CA GLY A 63 -10.29 -13.17 1.71
C GLY A 63 -11.21 -11.95 1.52
N LEU A 64 -10.74 -10.71 1.72
CA LEU A 64 -11.60 -9.52 1.59
C LEU A 64 -12.11 -9.30 0.16
N THR A 65 -11.27 -9.51 -0.87
CA THR A 65 -11.69 -9.39 -2.27
C THR A 65 -12.77 -10.41 -2.63
N GLU A 66 -12.59 -11.67 -2.22
CA GLU A 66 -13.59 -12.74 -2.38
C GLU A 66 -14.89 -12.40 -1.65
N ARG A 67 -14.77 -11.89 -0.42
CA ARG A 67 -15.91 -11.45 0.37
C ARG A 67 -16.69 -10.34 -0.34
N MET A 68 -16.01 -9.30 -0.83
CA MET A 68 -16.67 -8.23 -1.59
C MET A 68 -17.38 -8.77 -2.84
N ALA A 69 -16.77 -9.73 -3.55
CA ALA A 69 -17.39 -10.38 -4.70
C ALA A 69 -18.63 -11.18 -4.32
N ALA A 70 -18.58 -11.92 -3.21
CA ALA A 70 -19.69 -12.73 -2.71
C ALA A 70 -20.85 -11.87 -2.17
N GLU A 71 -20.54 -10.75 -1.50
CA GLU A 71 -21.55 -9.81 -1.01
C GLU A 71 -22.24 -9.05 -2.16
N GLY A 72 -21.57 -8.88 -3.30
CA GLY A 72 -22.13 -8.26 -4.49
C GLY A 72 -22.66 -6.85 -4.24
N GLN A 73 -23.86 -6.56 -4.76
CA GLN A 73 -24.51 -5.25 -4.59
C GLN A 73 -24.82 -4.89 -3.13
N ASN A 74 -24.87 -5.89 -2.24
CA ASN A 74 -25.14 -5.71 -0.82
C ASN A 74 -23.85 -5.54 0.01
N SER A 75 -22.67 -5.52 -0.63
CA SER A 75 -21.43 -5.30 0.09
C SER A 75 -21.45 -3.94 0.79
N PRO A 76 -21.18 -3.88 2.10
CA PRO A 76 -21.11 -2.61 2.79
C PRO A 76 -19.81 -1.87 2.48
N ALA A 77 -18.83 -2.49 1.81
CA ALA A 77 -17.51 -1.91 1.60
C ALA A 77 -17.56 -0.66 0.71
N ASP A 78 -16.92 0.41 1.18
CA ASP A 78 -16.72 1.64 0.43
C ASP A 78 -15.31 1.71 -0.16
N VAL A 79 -14.31 1.37 0.65
CA VAL A 79 -12.89 1.39 0.28
C VAL A 79 -12.24 0.06 0.65
N LEU A 80 -11.47 -0.51 -0.28
CA LEU A 80 -10.56 -1.62 0.02
C LEU A 80 -9.13 -1.10 0.12
N LEU A 81 -8.49 -1.28 1.27
CA LEU A 81 -7.07 -0.98 1.51
C LEU A 81 -6.24 -2.25 1.45
N THR A 82 -5.27 -2.31 0.54
CA THR A 82 -4.40 -3.46 0.33
C THR A 82 -2.94 -3.16 0.66
N VAL A 83 -2.10 -4.19 0.70
CA VAL A 83 -0.66 -4.10 1.01
C VAL A 83 0.24 -4.57 -0.14
N ASP A 84 -0.36 -4.92 -1.28
CA ASP A 84 0.29 -5.56 -2.41
C ASP A 84 -0.39 -5.18 -3.73
N ILE A 85 0.40 -4.89 -4.77
CA ILE A 85 -0.11 -4.52 -6.09
C ILE A 85 -0.90 -5.66 -6.76
N GLY A 86 -0.53 -6.91 -6.51
CA GLY A 86 -1.27 -8.08 -7.01
C GLY A 86 -2.70 -8.10 -6.47
N ARG A 87 -2.93 -7.69 -5.22
CA ARG A 87 -4.28 -7.57 -4.64
C ARG A 87 -5.09 -6.42 -5.24
N LEU A 88 -4.43 -5.33 -5.67
CA LEU A 88 -5.10 -4.24 -6.38
C LEU A 88 -5.56 -4.71 -7.76
N ALA A 89 -4.68 -5.38 -8.49
CA ALA A 89 -5.00 -5.99 -9.78
C ALA A 89 -6.10 -7.06 -9.64
N GLU A 90 -6.03 -7.87 -8.59
CA GLU A 90 -7.05 -8.87 -8.28
C GLU A 90 -8.43 -8.22 -8.08
N ALA A 91 -8.51 -7.13 -7.30
CA ALA A 91 -9.76 -6.40 -7.08
C ALA A 91 -10.38 -5.83 -8.38
N LYS A 92 -9.53 -5.41 -9.33
CA LYS A 92 -9.97 -5.04 -10.69
C LYS A 92 -10.47 -6.26 -11.45
N SER A 93 -9.68 -7.33 -11.52
CA SER A 93 -10.01 -8.55 -12.28
C SER A 93 -11.29 -9.24 -11.79
N LYS A 94 -11.56 -9.22 -10.48
CA LYS A 94 -12.79 -9.77 -9.87
C LYS A 94 -13.99 -8.82 -9.97
N GLY A 95 -13.83 -7.64 -10.57
CA GLY A 95 -14.91 -6.69 -10.78
C GLY A 95 -15.48 -6.10 -9.47
N VAL A 96 -14.70 -6.07 -8.39
CA VAL A 96 -15.13 -5.49 -7.09
C VAL A 96 -14.73 -4.02 -6.93
N SER A 97 -14.10 -3.45 -7.95
CA SER A 97 -13.71 -2.04 -8.02
C SER A 97 -14.53 -1.28 -9.07
N GLN A 98 -14.61 0.04 -8.93
CA GLN A 98 -15.10 0.95 -9.97
C GLN A 98 -14.05 2.00 -10.32
N PRO A 99 -14.04 2.51 -11.57
CA PRO A 99 -13.13 3.58 -11.96
C PRO A 99 -13.44 4.88 -11.21
N LEU A 100 -12.41 5.64 -10.88
CA LEU A 100 -12.50 6.95 -10.26
C LEU A 100 -11.61 7.94 -11.03
N THR A 101 -12.21 9.05 -11.44
CA THR A 101 -11.46 10.23 -11.91
C THR A 101 -11.48 11.28 -10.81
N SER A 102 -10.33 11.55 -10.19
CA SER A 102 -10.16 12.61 -9.20
C SER A 102 -8.87 13.36 -9.50
N LYS A 103 -8.99 14.68 -9.68
CA LYS A 103 -7.85 15.56 -9.94
C LYS A 103 -6.85 15.49 -8.79
N ALA A 104 -7.34 15.54 -7.54
CA ALA A 104 -6.51 15.44 -6.35
C ALA A 104 -5.69 14.14 -6.33
N LEU A 105 -6.31 12.99 -6.66
CA LEU A 105 -5.58 11.73 -6.76
C LEU A 105 -4.54 11.73 -7.89
N THR A 106 -4.89 12.25 -9.07
CA THR A 106 -3.97 12.26 -10.21
C THR A 106 -2.81 13.23 -10.07
N GLU A 107 -2.96 14.30 -9.28
CA GLU A 107 -1.90 15.26 -8.97
C GLU A 107 -0.98 14.76 -7.86
N SER A 108 -1.53 14.09 -6.83
CA SER A 108 -0.73 13.55 -5.73
C SER A 108 -0.02 12.23 -6.08
N ILE A 109 -0.61 11.39 -6.93
CA ILE A 109 -0.13 10.03 -7.20
C ILE A 109 0.43 9.93 -8.63
N PRO A 110 1.75 9.72 -8.79
CA PRO A 110 2.38 9.55 -10.10
C PRO A 110 1.71 8.45 -10.93
N ALA A 111 1.67 8.63 -12.25
CA ALA A 111 1.02 7.69 -13.18
C ALA A 111 1.52 6.24 -13.04
N ALA A 112 2.79 6.04 -12.69
CA ALA A 112 3.38 4.71 -12.46
C ALA A 112 2.81 3.97 -11.23
N TYR A 113 2.10 4.65 -10.34
CA TYR A 113 1.57 4.09 -9.09
C TYR A 113 0.05 4.14 -9.00
N ARG A 114 -0.63 4.22 -10.14
CA ARG A 114 -2.09 4.14 -10.24
C ARG A 114 -2.51 3.39 -11.49
N ASP A 115 -3.71 2.85 -11.48
CA ASP A 115 -4.31 2.22 -12.64
C ASP A 115 -4.59 3.26 -13.73
N PRO A 116 -4.25 3.01 -15.01
CA PRO A 116 -4.63 3.90 -16.11
C PRO A 116 -6.15 4.11 -16.21
N ASP A 117 -6.94 3.09 -15.88
CA ASP A 117 -8.40 3.15 -15.90
C ASP A 117 -9.00 3.61 -14.56
N GLY A 118 -8.16 4.02 -13.59
CA GLY A 118 -8.60 4.60 -12.32
C GLY A 118 -9.24 3.61 -11.33
N HIS A 119 -9.02 2.29 -11.47
CA HIS A 119 -9.57 1.30 -10.54
C HIS A 119 -8.83 1.19 -9.20
N TRP A 120 -7.55 1.59 -9.17
CA TRP A 120 -6.74 1.53 -7.96
C TRP A 120 -5.67 2.63 -7.93
N PHE A 121 -5.28 3.00 -6.72
CA PHE A 121 -4.33 4.08 -6.44
C PHE A 121 -3.33 3.65 -5.36
N GLY A 122 -2.03 3.82 -5.62
CA GLY A 122 -0.97 3.56 -4.66
C GLY A 122 -0.90 4.65 -3.58
N VAL A 123 -0.84 4.25 -2.32
CA VAL A 123 -0.83 5.14 -1.14
C VAL A 123 0.54 5.16 -0.47
N SER A 124 1.27 4.05 -0.52
CA SER A 124 2.63 4.02 0.03
C SER A 124 3.50 2.99 -0.67
N MET A 125 4.77 3.33 -0.83
CA MET A 125 5.76 2.53 -1.51
C MET A 125 6.65 1.77 -0.53
N ARG A 126 7.03 0.55 -0.90
CA ARG A 126 7.93 -0.30 -0.13
C ARG A 126 8.96 -0.91 -1.06
N ALA A 127 10.17 -0.36 -1.04
CA ALA A 127 11.27 -0.90 -1.82
C ALA A 127 11.80 -2.19 -1.16
N ARG A 128 11.93 -3.25 -1.95
CA ARG A 128 12.57 -4.51 -1.52
C ARG A 128 14.04 -4.47 -1.91
N VAL A 129 14.90 -4.23 -0.95
CA VAL A 129 16.31 -3.89 -1.15
C VAL A 129 17.24 -5.03 -0.72
N ILE A 130 18.52 -4.84 -1.04
CA ILE A 130 19.61 -5.69 -0.55
C ILE A 130 20.19 -5.06 0.72
N TYR A 131 20.25 -5.85 1.79
CA TYR A 131 21.04 -5.57 2.98
C TYR A 131 22.39 -6.26 2.83
N ALA A 132 23.47 -5.49 2.76
CA ALA A 132 24.82 -6.02 2.57
C ALA A 132 25.68 -5.72 3.79
N SER A 133 26.44 -6.71 4.28
CA SER A 133 27.42 -6.52 5.36
C SER A 133 28.37 -5.38 5.00
N LYS A 134 28.52 -4.39 5.89
CA LYS A 134 29.47 -3.29 5.65
C LYS A 134 30.91 -3.76 5.62
N GLU A 135 31.22 -4.80 6.39
CA GLU A 135 32.56 -5.36 6.55
C GLU A 135 32.92 -6.27 5.36
N ARG A 136 32.03 -7.21 5.03
CA ARG A 136 32.32 -8.34 4.13
C ARG A 136 31.89 -8.14 2.68
N VAL A 137 31.00 -7.19 2.41
CA VAL A 137 30.55 -6.84 1.05
C VAL A 137 31.09 -5.46 0.68
N LYS A 138 32.02 -5.42 -0.29
CA LYS A 138 32.62 -4.16 -0.77
C LYS A 138 31.79 -3.50 -1.85
N GLN A 139 31.03 -4.29 -2.62
CA GLN A 139 30.16 -3.81 -3.68
C GLN A 139 29.12 -2.83 -3.12
N THR A 140 28.97 -1.68 -3.77
CA THR A 140 27.96 -0.66 -3.47
C THR A 140 26.78 -0.70 -4.43
N ALA A 141 26.92 -1.43 -5.55
CA ALA A 141 25.88 -1.70 -6.52
C ALA A 141 25.79 -3.21 -6.73
N ILE A 142 24.58 -3.76 -6.57
CA ILE A 142 24.25 -5.17 -6.78
C ILE A 142 22.84 -5.19 -7.38
N SER A 143 22.67 -5.78 -8.56
CA SER A 143 21.36 -6.00 -9.17
C SER A 143 20.63 -7.19 -8.54
N TYR A 144 19.32 -7.33 -8.78
CA TYR A 144 18.63 -8.56 -8.38
C TYR A 144 19.22 -9.78 -9.11
N GLU A 145 19.58 -9.63 -10.38
CA GLU A 145 20.19 -10.65 -11.21
C GLU A 145 21.50 -11.18 -10.62
N ASP A 146 22.33 -10.28 -10.11
CA ASP A 146 23.61 -10.62 -9.47
C ASP A 146 23.42 -11.60 -8.30
N LEU A 147 22.25 -11.66 -7.65
CA LEU A 147 22.01 -12.57 -6.54
C LEU A 147 22.04 -14.06 -6.95
N ALA A 148 21.96 -14.36 -8.25
CA ALA A 148 22.11 -15.70 -8.80
C ALA A 148 23.56 -16.06 -9.16
N ASP A 149 24.51 -15.11 -9.08
CA ASP A 149 25.92 -15.33 -9.41
C ASP A 149 26.58 -16.28 -8.39
N PRO A 150 27.29 -17.34 -8.82
CA PRO A 150 27.98 -18.29 -7.95
C PRO A 150 28.96 -17.66 -6.93
N LYS A 151 29.44 -16.42 -7.15
CA LYS A 151 30.27 -15.70 -6.17
C LYS A 151 29.57 -15.51 -4.82
N TRP A 152 28.24 -15.59 -4.80
CA TRP A 152 27.40 -15.51 -3.60
C TRP A 152 27.05 -16.86 -3.00
N LYS A 153 27.64 -17.97 -3.45
CA LYS A 153 27.34 -19.30 -2.94
C LYS A 153 27.51 -19.37 -1.41
N GLY A 154 26.44 -19.73 -0.72
CA GLY A 154 26.41 -19.82 0.75
C GLY A 154 26.44 -18.47 1.47
N LYS A 155 26.21 -17.34 0.78
CA LYS A 155 26.34 -15.99 1.35
C LYS A 155 25.03 -15.22 1.45
N ILE A 156 23.91 -15.79 1.00
CA ILE A 156 22.61 -15.10 0.98
C ILE A 156 21.66 -15.65 2.03
N CYS A 157 21.04 -14.77 2.82
CA CYS A 157 19.88 -15.07 3.64
C CYS A 157 18.60 -14.49 3.04
N SER A 158 17.51 -15.26 3.11
CA SER A 158 16.19 -14.79 2.73
C SER A 158 15.11 -15.49 3.55
N ARG A 159 13.96 -14.85 3.64
CA ARG A 159 12.73 -15.48 4.10
C ARG A 159 12.14 -16.36 2.99
N SER A 160 11.08 -17.12 3.33
CA SER A 160 10.37 -17.96 2.36
C SER A 160 10.06 -17.24 1.05
N ALA A 161 10.36 -17.88 -0.08
CA ALA A 161 10.02 -17.38 -1.42
C ALA A 161 8.50 -17.24 -1.63
N GLN A 162 7.71 -18.03 -0.89
CA GLN A 162 6.24 -17.98 -0.91
C GLN A 162 5.64 -16.82 -0.13
N HIS A 163 6.47 -16.02 0.55
CA HIS A 163 5.97 -14.81 1.19
C HIS A 163 5.62 -13.76 0.13
N THR A 164 4.52 -13.03 0.28
CA THR A 164 4.02 -12.03 -0.68
C THR A 164 5.08 -11.04 -1.15
N TYR A 165 5.95 -10.57 -0.25
CA TYR A 165 7.06 -9.70 -0.64
C TYR A 165 8.05 -10.32 -1.64
N ASN A 166 8.35 -11.62 -1.51
CA ASN A 166 9.21 -12.32 -2.46
C ASN A 166 8.43 -12.69 -3.73
N LEU A 167 7.15 -13.05 -3.62
CA LEU A 167 6.28 -13.27 -4.79
C LEU A 167 6.20 -12.03 -5.68
N GLY A 168 6.03 -10.83 -5.10
CA GLY A 168 6.03 -9.57 -5.86
C GLY A 168 7.35 -9.30 -6.57
N LEU A 169 8.49 -9.55 -5.89
CA LEU A 169 9.81 -9.42 -6.52
C LEU A 169 9.97 -10.43 -7.66
N ILE A 170 9.63 -11.70 -7.45
CA ILE A 170 9.74 -12.75 -8.46
C ILE A 170 8.84 -12.45 -9.67
N ALA A 171 7.59 -12.00 -9.43
CA ALA A 171 6.69 -11.58 -10.49
C ALA A 171 7.29 -10.43 -11.31
N SER A 172 7.94 -9.45 -10.66
CA SER A 172 8.63 -8.38 -11.40
C SER A 172 9.82 -8.90 -12.21
N ILE A 173 10.55 -9.88 -11.70
CA ILE A 173 11.64 -10.52 -12.44
C ILE A 173 11.06 -11.23 -13.67
N ILE A 174 9.99 -12.04 -13.52
CA ILE A 174 9.30 -12.68 -14.65
C ILE A 174 8.86 -11.65 -15.69
N ALA A 175 8.23 -10.54 -15.27
CA ALA A 175 7.78 -9.50 -16.17
C ALA A 175 8.92 -8.84 -16.99
N HIS A 176 10.13 -8.75 -16.42
CA HIS A 176 11.26 -8.08 -17.08
C HIS A 176 12.17 -9.01 -17.88
N MET A 177 12.28 -10.30 -17.52
CA MET A 177 13.19 -11.24 -18.19
C MET A 177 12.51 -12.48 -18.78
N GLY A 178 11.21 -12.67 -18.57
CA GLY A 178 10.46 -13.85 -18.98
C GLY A 178 10.65 -15.04 -18.04
N GLU A 179 9.72 -15.99 -18.11
CA GLU A 179 9.64 -17.13 -17.18
C GLU A 179 10.90 -17.99 -17.16
N ALA A 180 11.42 -18.37 -18.34
CA ALA A 180 12.59 -19.24 -18.43
C ALA A 180 13.84 -18.64 -17.76
N LYS A 181 14.08 -17.33 -17.95
CA LYS A 181 15.22 -16.64 -17.32
C LYS A 181 14.98 -16.43 -15.83
N ALA A 182 13.74 -16.12 -15.42
CA ALA A 182 13.38 -15.98 -14.02
C ALA A 182 13.52 -17.31 -13.26
N GLU A 183 13.19 -18.44 -13.88
CA GLU A 183 13.41 -19.77 -13.30
C GLU A 183 14.90 -20.06 -13.12
N ALA A 184 15.73 -19.80 -14.15
CA ALA A 184 17.17 -19.94 -14.07
C ALA A 184 17.76 -19.08 -12.94
N TRP A 185 17.32 -17.82 -12.84
CA TRP A 185 17.68 -16.91 -11.76
C TRP A 185 17.28 -17.46 -10.38
N LEU A 186 16.04 -17.97 -10.23
CA LEU A 186 15.56 -18.55 -8.98
C LEU A 186 16.39 -19.78 -8.55
N ARG A 187 16.79 -20.62 -9.52
CA ARG A 187 17.67 -21.78 -9.25
C ARG A 187 19.05 -21.33 -8.77
N GLY A 188 19.66 -20.34 -9.42
CA GLY A 188 20.93 -19.74 -8.99
C GLY A 188 20.82 -19.07 -7.61
N PHE A 189 19.79 -18.27 -7.39
CA PHE A 189 19.50 -17.64 -6.10
C PHE A 189 19.35 -18.68 -4.98
N LYS A 190 18.60 -19.76 -5.23
CA LYS A 190 18.43 -20.87 -4.28
C LYS A 190 19.76 -21.55 -3.97
N ALA A 191 20.60 -21.78 -4.98
CA ALA A 191 21.92 -22.38 -4.80
C ALA A 191 22.88 -21.50 -3.97
N ASN A 192 22.61 -20.18 -3.92
CA ASN A 192 23.39 -19.21 -3.18
C ASN A 192 22.95 -18.99 -1.72
N LEU A 193 21.86 -19.62 -1.29
CA LEU A 193 21.37 -19.47 0.07
C LEU A 193 22.32 -20.11 1.09
N ALA A 194 22.66 -19.37 2.14
CA ALA A 194 23.46 -19.83 3.28
C ALA A 194 22.71 -20.84 4.15
N ARG A 195 21.37 -20.82 4.11
CA ARG A 195 20.49 -21.72 4.86
C ARG A 195 19.12 -21.83 4.20
N LYS A 196 18.31 -22.77 4.67
CA LYS A 196 16.89 -22.86 4.31
C LYS A 196 16.19 -21.52 4.62
N PRO A 197 15.34 -20.99 3.71
CA PRO A 197 14.58 -19.78 3.95
C PRO A 197 13.66 -19.89 5.17
N ALA A 198 13.75 -18.92 6.08
CA ALA A 198 13.01 -18.89 7.34
C ALA A 198 13.07 -17.50 7.99
N GLY A 199 12.19 -17.22 8.95
CA GLY A 199 12.12 -15.93 9.67
C GLY A 199 11.52 -14.78 8.84
N GLY A 200 11.57 -13.57 9.38
CA GLY A 200 11.16 -12.33 8.72
C GLY A 200 12.37 -11.51 8.26
N ASP A 201 12.11 -10.34 7.67
CA ASP A 201 13.14 -9.49 7.07
C ASP A 201 14.18 -8.98 8.10
N ARG A 202 13.76 -8.72 9.35
CA ARG A 202 14.68 -8.28 10.43
C ARG A 202 15.64 -9.39 10.86
N GLU A 203 15.15 -10.62 10.93
CA GLU A 203 15.97 -11.79 11.26
C GLU A 203 17.00 -12.07 10.18
N GLN A 204 16.76 -11.68 8.92
CA GLN A 204 17.79 -11.77 7.88
C GLN A 204 18.93 -10.79 8.15
N VAL A 205 18.62 -9.57 8.61
CA VAL A 205 19.64 -8.58 8.99
C VAL A 205 20.41 -9.01 10.24
N ARG A 206 19.74 -9.62 11.22
CA ARG A 206 20.39 -10.29 12.35
C ARG A 206 21.40 -11.34 11.87
N ASP A 207 21.01 -12.17 10.91
CA ASP A 207 21.89 -13.24 10.41
C ASP A 207 23.10 -12.68 9.64
N VAL A 208 22.94 -11.56 8.94
CA VAL A 208 24.09 -10.83 8.36
C VAL A 208 24.99 -10.27 9.47
N PHE A 209 24.42 -9.67 10.51
CA PHE A 209 25.18 -9.19 11.66
C PHE A 209 25.96 -10.33 12.34
N ALA A 210 25.35 -11.50 12.53
CA ALA A 210 25.95 -12.66 13.16
C ALA A 210 26.95 -13.43 12.27
N GLY A 211 27.25 -12.93 11.05
CA GLY A 211 28.21 -13.57 10.14
C GLY A 211 27.71 -14.85 9.46
N ARG A 212 26.42 -15.18 9.59
CA ARG A 212 25.84 -16.39 8.96
C ARG A 212 25.69 -16.25 7.44
N CYS A 213 25.56 -15.01 6.96
CA CYS A 213 25.49 -14.65 5.56
C CYS A 213 26.07 -13.24 5.37
N ASP A 214 26.35 -12.87 4.13
CA ASP A 214 26.91 -11.55 3.79
C ASP A 214 25.85 -10.61 3.24
N ILE A 215 24.81 -11.19 2.62
CA ILE A 215 23.71 -10.48 1.99
C ILE A 215 22.37 -11.01 2.50
N ALA A 216 21.41 -10.11 2.66
CA ALA A 216 20.01 -10.43 2.82
C ALA A 216 19.12 -9.58 1.90
N ILE A 217 17.90 -10.05 1.61
CA ILE A 217 16.86 -9.25 0.94
C ILE A 217 15.73 -8.91 1.89
N GLY A 218 15.26 -7.66 1.86
CA GLY A 218 14.13 -7.23 2.67
C GLY A 218 13.64 -5.81 2.41
N ASN A 219 12.55 -5.42 3.05
CA ASN A 219 11.92 -4.12 2.79
C ASN A 219 12.52 -2.98 3.61
N THR A 220 12.76 -1.83 2.97
CA THR A 220 13.45 -0.66 3.55
C THR A 220 12.92 -0.18 4.91
N TYR A 221 11.60 -0.18 5.12
CA TYR A 221 11.01 0.32 6.37
C TYR A 221 11.43 -0.49 7.60
N TYR A 222 11.86 -1.76 7.44
CA TYR A 222 12.39 -2.53 8.57
C TYR A 222 13.73 -1.97 9.05
N MET A 223 14.56 -1.41 8.16
CA MET A 223 15.79 -0.73 8.57
C MET A 223 15.49 0.43 9.50
N ALA A 224 14.60 1.34 9.09
CA ALA A 224 14.20 2.48 9.90
C ALA A 224 13.59 2.03 11.24
N ALA A 225 12.77 0.99 11.23
CA ALA A 225 12.18 0.44 12.44
C ALA A 225 13.23 -0.15 13.39
N MET A 226 14.25 -0.85 12.88
CA MET A 226 15.34 -1.41 13.69
C MET A 226 16.23 -0.31 14.28
N GLN A 227 16.59 0.71 13.50
CA GLN A 227 17.38 1.86 13.95
C GLN A 227 16.70 2.64 15.08
N ARG A 228 15.36 2.66 15.13
CA ARG A 228 14.58 3.38 16.14
C ARG A 228 14.04 2.49 17.25
N ASN A 229 14.42 1.20 17.28
CA ASN A 229 13.85 0.26 18.24
C ASN A 229 14.47 0.43 19.63
N LYS A 230 13.84 1.23 20.48
CA LYS A 230 14.24 1.42 21.89
C LYS A 230 13.92 0.21 22.77
N LYS A 231 12.91 -0.59 22.40
CA LYS A 231 12.49 -1.78 23.16
C LYS A 231 13.42 -2.97 22.97
N ASN A 232 14.08 -3.05 21.81
CA ASN A 232 15.10 -4.06 21.52
C ASN A 232 16.34 -3.38 20.89
N PRO A 233 17.26 -2.85 21.72
CA PRO A 233 18.44 -2.14 21.26
C PRO A 233 19.40 -2.98 20.41
N GLU A 234 19.37 -4.31 20.52
CA GLU A 234 20.21 -5.17 19.66
C GLU A 234 19.90 -4.98 18.17
N GLN A 235 18.64 -4.68 17.82
CA GLN A 235 18.26 -4.43 16.44
C GLN A 235 18.98 -3.21 15.85
N GLN A 236 19.35 -2.24 16.68
CA GLN A 236 20.15 -1.09 16.25
C GLN A 236 21.56 -1.54 15.85
N LYS A 237 22.16 -2.51 16.56
CA LYS A 237 23.44 -3.13 16.19
C LYS A 237 23.33 -3.89 14.87
N TRP A 238 22.24 -4.65 14.69
CA TRP A 238 22.01 -5.37 13.42
C TRP A 238 21.92 -4.41 12.23
N ALA A 239 21.16 -3.33 12.39
CA ALA A 239 21.03 -2.26 11.40
C ALA A 239 22.35 -1.55 11.11
N ALA A 240 23.15 -1.27 12.14
CA ALA A 240 24.44 -0.59 11.99
C ALA A 240 25.46 -1.41 11.18
N ALA A 241 25.39 -2.74 11.23
CA ALA A 241 26.32 -3.65 10.57
C ALA A 241 26.08 -3.81 9.06
N VAL A 242 24.94 -3.37 8.54
CA VAL A 242 24.59 -3.51 7.12
C VAL A 242 24.39 -2.16 6.45
N ARG A 243 24.65 -2.10 5.14
CA ARG A 243 24.25 -1.00 4.26
C ARG A 243 23.06 -1.43 3.41
N ILE A 244 22.24 -0.46 3.00
CA ILE A 244 21.19 -0.69 2.00
C ILE A 244 21.82 -0.49 0.62
N ILE A 245 21.56 -1.43 -0.27
CA ILE A 245 21.82 -1.30 -1.71
C ILE A 245 20.47 -1.35 -2.42
N PHE A 246 20.21 -0.32 -3.22
CA PHE A 246 19.05 -0.22 -4.10
C PHE A 246 19.39 -0.89 -5.44
N PRO A 247 18.81 -2.07 -5.75
CA PRO A 247 19.21 -2.80 -6.95
C PRO A 247 18.68 -2.14 -8.23
N ASN A 248 19.41 -2.34 -9.34
CA ASN A 248 18.98 -1.97 -10.69
C ASN A 248 18.70 -0.46 -10.92
N VAL A 249 19.25 0.42 -10.08
CA VAL A 249 19.04 1.90 -10.19
C VAL A 249 19.51 2.50 -11.51
N THR A 250 20.45 1.87 -12.22
CA THR A 250 20.92 2.28 -13.54
C THR A 250 20.13 1.68 -14.71
N GLY A 251 19.13 0.83 -14.42
CA GLY A 251 18.29 0.17 -15.41
C GLY A 251 16.81 0.35 -15.07
N ARG A 252 16.10 -0.77 -14.88
CA ARG A 252 14.65 -0.76 -14.59
C ARG A 252 14.23 -0.20 -13.22
N GLY A 253 15.20 0.19 -12.38
CA GLY A 253 14.95 0.64 -11.01
C GLY A 253 14.75 -0.50 -10.01
N THR A 254 14.78 -0.13 -8.73
CA THR A 254 14.52 -1.04 -7.60
C THR A 254 13.07 -1.50 -7.60
N HIS A 255 12.83 -2.78 -7.32
CA HIS A 255 11.47 -3.30 -7.14
C HIS A 255 10.79 -2.61 -5.96
N VAL A 256 9.65 -1.99 -6.26
CA VAL A 256 8.77 -1.39 -5.28
C VAL A 256 7.43 -2.11 -5.32
N ASN A 257 6.93 -2.46 -4.13
CA ASN A 257 5.56 -2.90 -3.97
C ASN A 257 4.73 -1.78 -3.32
N LEU A 258 3.43 -1.77 -3.59
CA LEU A 258 2.51 -0.74 -3.15
C LEU A 258 1.56 -1.30 -2.10
N SER A 259 1.32 -0.49 -1.06
CA SER A 259 -0.02 -0.49 -0.48
C SER A 259 -0.84 0.51 -1.26
N GLY A 260 -2.08 0.15 -1.56
CA GLY A 260 -2.99 1.01 -2.29
C GLY A 260 -4.42 0.89 -1.80
N MET A 261 -5.26 1.63 -2.48
CA MET A 261 -6.67 1.75 -2.21
C MET A 261 -7.48 1.56 -3.48
N VAL A 262 -8.69 1.04 -3.31
CA VAL A 262 -9.66 0.77 -4.35
C VAL A 262 -11.00 1.33 -3.90
N LEU A 263 -11.69 2.04 -4.80
CA LEU A 263 -13.10 2.39 -4.61
C LEU A 263 -13.95 1.16 -4.94
N ALA A 264 -14.70 0.67 -3.96
CA ALA A 264 -15.53 -0.53 -4.12
C ALA A 264 -16.63 -0.30 -5.15
N LYS A 265 -16.94 -1.31 -5.98
CA LYS A 265 -17.91 -1.19 -7.09
C LYS A 265 -19.29 -0.71 -6.64
N TYR A 266 -19.75 -1.21 -5.50
CA TYR A 266 -21.08 -0.91 -4.95
C TYR A 266 -21.00 -0.05 -3.67
N ALA A 267 -19.98 0.79 -3.54
CA ALA A 267 -19.75 1.66 -2.38
C ALA A 267 -21.02 2.45 -1.97
N PRO A 268 -21.69 2.11 -0.87
CA PRO A 268 -22.93 2.79 -0.45
C PRO A 268 -22.71 4.26 -0.03
N HIS A 269 -21.49 4.62 0.37
CA HIS A 269 -21.09 5.96 0.79
C HIS A 269 -19.99 6.52 -0.11
N LYS A 270 -20.17 6.43 -1.45
CA LYS A 270 -19.17 6.81 -2.45
C LYS A 270 -18.50 8.18 -2.22
N ALA A 271 -19.25 9.21 -1.83
CA ALA A 271 -18.69 10.54 -1.57
C ALA A 271 -17.73 10.55 -0.35
N ALA A 272 -18.08 9.82 0.72
CA ALA A 272 -17.21 9.66 1.89
C ALA A 272 -15.97 8.81 1.56
N ALA A 273 -16.14 7.79 0.71
CA ALA A 273 -15.07 6.95 0.19
C ALA A 273 -14.03 7.76 -0.58
N ILE A 274 -14.48 8.60 -1.53
CA ILE A 274 -13.61 9.46 -2.33
C ILE A 274 -12.85 10.45 -1.43
N LYS A 275 -13.53 11.09 -0.48
CA LYS A 275 -12.86 11.99 0.50
C LYS A 275 -11.79 11.28 1.31
N LEU A 276 -12.02 10.03 1.73
CA LEU A 276 -11.00 9.24 2.42
C LEU A 276 -9.83 8.92 1.48
N MET A 277 -10.11 8.54 0.24
CA MET A 277 -9.06 8.25 -0.74
C MET A 277 -8.19 9.48 -1.01
N GLU A 278 -8.80 10.65 -1.23
CA GLU A 278 -8.10 11.92 -1.43
C GLU A 278 -7.31 12.36 -0.19
N PHE A 279 -7.80 12.06 1.02
CA PHE A 279 -7.06 12.34 2.25
C PHE A 279 -5.81 11.46 2.43
N LEU A 280 -5.84 10.23 1.90
CA LEU A 280 -4.74 9.27 2.02
C LEU A 280 -3.67 9.42 0.93
N ALA A 281 -3.98 10.12 -0.16
CA ALA A 281 -3.07 10.38 -1.28
C ALA A 281 -1.97 11.39 -0.91
#